data_AF-A0A966R2K2-F1
#
_entry.id   AF-A0A966R2K2-F1
#
_cell.length_a   1.000
_cell.length_b   1.000
_cell.length_c   1.000
_cell.angle_alpha   90.00
_cell.angle_beta   90.00
_cell.angle_gamma   90.00
#
_symmetry.space_group_name_H-M   'P 1'
#
loop_
_entity.id
_entity.type
_entity.pdbx_description
1 polymer ?
#
loop_
_entity_poly.entity_id
_entity_poly.type
_entity_poly.pdbx_seq_one_letter_code
_entity_poly.pdbx_strand_id
1 'polypeptide(L)'
;FTIERKRTVSEVAGNISEQRFTKELQRMKPYKHKFILMEFTLNSLLDYPVGSTVPKKLWSNLKITGKYILKYLTDISIKYDVHIIYCGSKDNAEEMALSIMKRMVETYGRPQED
;
A
#
# COMPACT_ATOMS: atom_id res chain seq x y z
N PHE A 1 -8.07 -10.06 -10.11
CA PHE A 1 -7.28 -9.52 -8.97
C PHE A 1 -7.13 -8.02 -9.17
N THR A 2 -6.64 -7.28 -8.18
CA THR A 2 -6.32 -5.86 -8.32
C THR A 2 -5.01 -5.52 -7.61
N ILE A 3 -4.26 -4.59 -8.18
CA ILE A 3 -2.98 -4.09 -7.66
C ILE A 3 -3.06 -2.57 -7.66
N GLU A 4 -2.83 -1.97 -6.50
CA GLU A 4 -2.69 -0.52 -6.30
C GLU A 4 -1.24 -0.22 -5.88
N ARG A 5 -0.69 0.93 -6.32
CA ARG A 5 0.67 1.37 -5.96
C ARG A 5 0.62 2.69 -5.19
N LYS A 6 1.40 2.82 -4.13
CA LYS A 6 1.61 4.08 -3.41
C LYS A 6 3.08 4.45 -3.41
N ARG A 7 3.40 5.65 -3.89
CA ARG A 7 4.78 6.07 -4.19
C ARG A 7 5.54 6.47 -2.93
N THR A 8 4.89 7.15 -2.00
CA THR A 8 5.58 7.75 -0.84
C THR A 8 4.79 7.61 0.45
N VAL A 9 5.48 7.66 1.58
CA VAL A 9 4.82 7.67 2.90
C VAL A 9 3.96 8.91 3.08
N SER A 10 4.36 10.05 2.50
CA SER A 10 3.58 11.30 2.56
C SER A 10 2.25 11.21 1.84
N GLU A 11 2.20 10.52 0.69
CA GLU A 11 0.96 10.22 -0.02
C GLU A 11 0.02 9.40 0.86
N VAL A 12 0.53 8.35 1.52
CA VAL A 12 -0.27 7.53 2.44
C VAL A 12 -0.74 8.35 3.65
N ALA A 13 0.14 9.16 4.23
CA ALA A 13 -0.21 10.03 5.36
C ALA A 13 -1.35 10.99 5.03
N GLY A 14 -1.32 11.61 3.84
CA GLY A 14 -2.43 12.45 3.35
C GLY A 14 -3.70 11.62 3.14
N ASN A 15 -3.60 10.51 2.41
CA ASN A 15 -4.72 9.65 2.07
C ASN A 15 -5.48 9.11 3.29
N ILE A 16 -4.79 8.74 4.38
CA ILE A 16 -5.43 8.22 5.61
C ILE A 16 -6.35 9.24 6.25
N SER A 17 -6.07 10.54 6.09
CA SER A 17 -6.92 11.61 6.59
C SER A 17 -8.12 11.94 5.69
N GLU A 18 -8.17 11.34 4.49
CA GLU A 18 -9.17 11.64 3.48
C GLU A 18 -10.14 10.46 3.25
N GLN A 19 -11.39 10.76 2.91
CA GLN A 19 -12.36 9.74 2.52
C GLN A 19 -11.96 8.98 1.25
N ARG A 20 -11.05 9.55 0.45
CA ARG A 20 -10.58 8.97 -0.81
C ARG A 20 -9.97 7.59 -0.60
N PHE A 21 -9.16 7.39 0.45
CA PHE A 21 -8.50 6.12 0.68
C PHE A 21 -9.49 5.01 1.02
N THR A 22 -10.52 5.33 1.82
CA THR A 22 -11.62 4.40 2.07
C THR A 22 -12.36 4.07 0.77
N LYS A 23 -12.62 5.05 -0.10
CA LYS A 23 -13.28 4.80 -1.40
C LYS A 23 -12.44 3.88 -2.30
N GLU A 24 -11.12 4.05 -2.34
CA GLU A 24 -10.21 3.14 -3.06
C GLU A 24 -10.34 1.71 -2.51
N LEU A 25 -10.28 1.52 -1.19
CA LEU A 25 -10.45 0.21 -0.55
C LEU A 25 -11.83 -0.41 -0.82
N GLN A 26 -12.91 0.39 -0.86
CA GLN A 26 -14.24 -0.11 -1.21
C GLN A 26 -14.30 -0.61 -2.65
N ARG A 27 -13.64 0.06 -3.60
CA ARG A 27 -13.56 -0.38 -5.01
C ARG A 27 -12.75 -1.66 -5.17
N MET A 28 -11.81 -1.93 -4.26
CA MET A 28 -11.02 -3.16 -4.26
C MET A 28 -11.80 -4.38 -3.74
N LYS A 29 -12.88 -4.19 -2.96
CA LYS A 29 -13.64 -5.29 -2.33
C LYS A 29 -14.10 -6.42 -3.26
N PRO A 30 -14.62 -6.16 -4.49
CA PRO A 30 -15.12 -7.21 -5.35
C PRO A 30 -14.03 -8.18 -5.85
N TYR A 31 -12.76 -7.77 -5.78
CA TYR A 31 -11.65 -8.60 -6.25
C TYR A 31 -11.26 -9.63 -5.20
N LYS A 32 -11.15 -10.91 -5.60
CA LYS A 32 -10.69 -12.00 -4.73
C LYS A 32 -9.31 -11.69 -4.13
N HIS A 33 -8.31 -11.43 -4.99
CA HIS A 33 -6.95 -11.08 -4.59
C HIS A 33 -6.70 -9.60 -4.76
N LYS A 34 -6.23 -8.94 -3.68
CA LYS A 34 -6.08 -7.48 -3.57
C LYS A 34 -4.70 -7.17 -3.01
N PHE A 35 -3.95 -6.32 -3.70
CA PHE A 35 -2.58 -5.96 -3.31
C PHE A 35 -2.40 -4.45 -3.30
N ILE A 36 -1.70 -3.93 -2.29
CA ILE A 36 -1.17 -2.56 -2.28
C ILE A 36 0.35 -2.67 -2.18
N LEU A 37 1.03 -2.19 -3.22
CA LEU A 37 2.48 -2.17 -3.31
C LEU A 37 2.98 -0.78 -2.90
N MET A 38 3.80 -0.75 -1.86
CA MET A 38 4.44 0.46 -1.35
C MET A 38 5.83 0.58 -1.98
N GLU A 39 6.10 1.67 -2.69
CA GLU A 39 7.42 1.92 -3.34
C GLU A 39 8.50 2.36 -2.34
N PHE A 40 8.26 2.16 -1.05
CA PHE A 40 9.14 2.53 0.05
C PHE A 40 9.22 1.37 1.05
N THR A 41 10.23 1.41 1.92
CA THR A 41 10.45 0.36 2.92
C THR A 41 9.59 0.58 4.16
N LEU A 42 9.40 -0.47 4.97
CA LEU A 42 8.77 -0.34 6.29
C LEU A 42 9.54 0.65 7.19
N ASN A 43 10.88 0.66 7.13
CA ASN A 43 11.70 1.60 7.89
C ASN A 43 11.41 3.05 7.47
N SER A 44 11.33 3.32 6.17
CA SER A 44 10.95 4.64 5.66
C SER A 44 9.59 5.10 6.18
N LEU A 45 8.64 4.17 6.37
CA LEU A 45 7.35 4.47 6.98
C LEU A 45 7.48 4.80 8.47
N LEU A 46 8.21 3.98 9.22
CA LEU A 46 8.41 4.17 10.65
C LEU A 46 9.14 5.48 10.98
N ASP A 47 10.06 5.89 10.10
CA ASP A 47 10.84 7.11 10.22
C ASP A 47 10.08 8.38 9.78
N TYR A 48 8.86 8.25 9.24
CA TYR A 48 8.06 9.41 8.83
C TYR A 48 7.88 10.41 10.00
N PRO A 49 8.14 11.72 9.80
CA PRO A 49 8.23 12.45 8.52
C PRO A 49 9.63 12.63 7.90
N VAL A 50 10.65 11.87 8.32
CA VAL A 50 11.99 11.94 7.72
C VAL A 50 11.94 11.65 6.22
N GLY A 51 12.61 12.48 5.41
CA GLY A 51 12.61 12.36 3.95
C GLY A 51 11.35 12.88 3.25
N SER A 52 10.36 13.41 3.98
CA SER A 52 9.21 14.10 3.41
C SER A 52 9.52 15.56 3.06
N THR A 53 8.60 16.20 2.34
CA THR A 53 8.62 17.66 2.08
C THR A 53 8.12 18.49 3.28
N VAL A 54 7.74 17.85 4.39
CA VAL A 54 7.24 18.55 5.58
C VAL A 54 8.41 19.25 6.29
N PRO A 55 8.36 20.57 6.52
CA PRO A 55 9.41 21.29 7.23
C PRO A 55 9.66 20.75 8.65
N LYS A 56 10.93 20.56 9.05
CA LYS A 56 11.33 20.03 10.37
C LYS A 56 10.67 20.74 11.55
N LYS A 57 10.49 22.05 11.47
CA LYS A 57 9.83 22.88 12.50
C LYS A 57 8.36 22.49 12.77
N LEU A 58 7.73 21.75 11.86
CA LEU A 58 6.34 21.29 11.99
C LEU A 58 6.23 19.83 12.47
N TRP A 59 7.35 19.09 12.58
CA TRP A 59 7.32 17.66 12.86
C TRP A 59 6.69 17.33 14.22
N SER A 60 6.96 18.15 15.25
CA SER A 60 6.35 17.99 16.58
C SER A 60 4.83 18.19 16.59
N ASN A 61 4.29 18.88 15.58
CA ASN A 61 2.86 19.20 15.49
C ASN A 61 2.09 18.20 14.60
N LEU A 62 2.78 17.23 14.01
CA LEU A 62 2.13 16.22 13.17
C LEU A 62 1.31 15.26 14.02
N LYS A 63 0.01 15.22 13.76
CA LYS A 63 -0.90 14.24 14.37
C LYS A 63 -0.70 12.82 13.79
N ILE A 64 -0.25 12.76 12.54
CA ILE A 64 -0.03 11.50 11.81
C ILE A 64 1.46 11.15 11.91
N THR A 65 1.76 10.09 12.66
CA THR A 65 3.11 9.56 12.84
C THR A 65 3.31 8.28 12.03
N GLY A 66 4.55 7.85 11.79
CA GLY A 66 4.83 6.55 11.16
C GLY A 66 4.13 5.38 11.86
N LYS A 67 4.12 5.35 13.20
CA LYS A 67 3.40 4.34 13.99
C LYS A 67 1.89 4.36 13.77
N TYR A 68 1.30 5.54 13.65
CA TYR A 68 -0.13 5.69 13.36
C TYR A 68 -0.46 5.17 11.96
N ILE A 69 0.37 5.51 10.96
CA ILE A 69 0.22 5.02 9.59
C ILE A 69 0.31 3.48 9.58
N LEU A 70 1.32 2.89 10.24
CA LEU A 70 1.48 1.45 10.30
C LEU A 70 0.25 0.78 10.91
N LYS A 71 -0.23 1.27 12.05
CA LYS A 71 -1.45 0.76 12.69
C LYS A 71 -2.62 0.77 11.71
N TYR A 72 -2.85 1.90 11.04
CA TYR A 72 -3.95 2.04 10.08
C TYR A 72 -3.80 1.07 8.90
N LEU A 73 -2.60 0.91 8.35
CA LEU A 73 -2.34 -0.03 7.25
C LEU A 73 -2.60 -1.49 7.66
N THR A 74 -2.25 -1.84 8.90
CA THR A 74 -2.56 -3.16 9.47
C THR A 74 -4.07 -3.35 9.65
N ASP A 75 -4.77 -2.32 10.14
CA ASP A 75 -6.23 -2.39 10.31
C ASP A 75 -6.93 -2.62 8.96
N ILE A 76 -6.51 -1.92 7.90
CA ILE A 76 -7.10 -2.12 6.57
C ILE A 76 -6.70 -3.45 5.94
N SER A 77 -5.48 -3.96 6.19
CA SER A 77 -5.07 -5.26 5.64
C SER A 77 -5.96 -6.37 6.16
N ILE A 78 -6.32 -6.32 7.44
CA ILE A 78 -7.24 -7.27 8.08
C ILE A 78 -8.68 -7.01 7.61
N LYS A 79 -9.16 -5.76 7.71
CA LYS A 79 -10.58 -5.43 7.45
C LYS A 79 -11.00 -5.62 6.00
N TYR A 80 -10.10 -5.34 5.05
CA TYR A 80 -10.38 -5.39 3.62
C TYR A 80 -9.69 -6.57 2.94
N ASP A 81 -9.04 -7.46 3.71
CA ASP A 81 -8.33 -8.64 3.18
C ASP A 81 -7.35 -8.25 2.06
N VAL A 82 -6.57 -7.19 2.27
CA VAL A 82 -5.64 -6.64 1.28
C VAL A 82 -4.20 -6.87 1.71
N HIS A 83 -3.40 -7.40 0.80
CA HIS A 83 -1.98 -7.62 1.06
C HIS A 83 -1.20 -6.31 0.89
N ILE A 84 -0.54 -5.86 1.96
CA ILE A 84 0.38 -4.72 1.92
C ILE A 84 1.80 -5.25 1.72
N ILE A 85 2.48 -4.83 0.65
CA ILE A 85 3.83 -5.28 0.32
C ILE A 85 4.75 -4.06 0.23
N TYR A 86 5.83 -4.06 1.02
CA TYR A 86 6.85 -3.01 1.01
C TYR A 86 7.96 -3.37 0.01
N CYS A 87 7.94 -2.72 -1.15
CA CYS A 87 8.87 -2.99 -2.25
C CYS A 87 10.18 -2.20 -2.14
N GLY A 88 10.20 -1.10 -1.38
CA GLY A 88 11.41 -0.31 -1.12
C GLY A 88 11.81 0.65 -2.25
N SER A 89 11.41 0.39 -3.49
CA SER A 89 11.63 1.27 -4.64
C SER A 89 10.52 1.13 -5.68
N LYS A 90 10.48 2.06 -6.63
CA LYS A 90 9.60 2.02 -7.80
C LYS A 90 9.86 0.78 -8.66
N ASP A 91 11.12 0.49 -8.95
CA ASP A 91 11.52 -0.61 -9.83
C ASP A 91 11.13 -1.96 -9.21
N ASN A 92 11.37 -2.14 -7.90
CA ASN A 92 10.96 -3.34 -7.19
C ASN A 92 9.44 -3.51 -7.14
N ALA A 93 8.67 -2.40 -7.07
CA ALA A 93 7.22 -2.47 -7.13
C ALA A 93 6.71 -2.90 -8.51
N GLU A 94 7.41 -2.52 -9.58
CA GLU A 94 7.13 -2.97 -10.94
C GLU A 94 7.42 -4.46 -11.11
N GLU A 95 8.58 -4.92 -10.64
CA GLU A 95 8.92 -6.35 -10.63
C GLU A 95 7.93 -7.18 -9.81
N MET A 96 7.54 -6.70 -8.63
CA MET A 96 6.55 -7.35 -7.78
C MET A 96 5.18 -7.43 -8.48
N ALA A 97 4.74 -6.35 -9.13
CA ALA A 97 3.50 -6.37 -9.90
C ALA A 97 3.55 -7.41 -11.03
N LEU A 98 4.65 -7.46 -11.80
CA LEU A 98 4.85 -8.47 -12.84
C LEU A 98 4.83 -9.90 -12.28
N SER A 99 5.48 -10.13 -11.14
CA SER A 99 5.49 -11.42 -10.45
C SER A 99 4.08 -11.86 -10.03
N ILE A 100 3.30 -10.95 -9.41
CA ILE A 100 1.91 -11.21 -9.03
C ILE A 100 1.06 -11.54 -10.27
N MET A 101 1.19 -10.76 -11.35
CA MET A 101 0.44 -11.00 -12.57
C MET A 101 0.75 -12.38 -13.18
N LYS A 102 2.03 -12.77 -13.27
CA LYS A 102 2.43 -14.10 -13.73
C LYS A 102 1.81 -15.20 -12.88
N ARG A 103 1.87 -15.09 -11.55
CA ARG A 103 1.26 -16.06 -10.63
C ARG A 103 -0.25 -16.15 -10.80
N MET A 104 -0.94 -15.03 -11.04
CA MET A 104 -2.39 -15.02 -11.27
C MET A 104 -2.74 -15.76 -12.57
N VAL A 105 -1.99 -15.54 -13.65
CA VAL A 105 -2.17 -16.28 -14.91
C VAL A 105 -1.89 -17.77 -14.72
N GLU A 106 -0.82 -18.16 -14.04
CA GLU A 106 -0.51 -19.57 -13.79
C GLU A 106 -1.60 -20.27 -12.96
N THR A 107 -2.18 -19.56 -11.99
CA THR A 107 -3.17 -20.12 -11.06
C THR A 107 -4.57 -20.18 -11.65
N TYR A 108 -4.94 -19.23 -12.50
CA TYR A 108 -6.32 -19.07 -12.99
C TYR A 108 -6.46 -19.15 -14.52
N GLY A 109 -5.36 -19.15 -15.27
CA GLY A 109 -5.33 -19.07 -16.73
C GLY A 109 -5.16 -20.40 -17.44
N ARG A 110 -5.01 -21.52 -16.72
CA ARG A 110 -5.15 -22.85 -17.33
C ARG A 110 -6.64 -23.17 -17.50
N PRO A 111 -7.08 -23.73 -18.63
CA PRO A 111 -8.44 -24.25 -18.72
C PRO A 111 -8.65 -25.27 -17.60
N GLN A 112 -9.81 -25.21 -16.93
CA GLN A 112 -10.24 -26.32 -16.08
C GLN A 112 -10.45 -27.50 -17.03
N GLU A 113 -9.63 -28.54 -16.90
CA GLU A 113 -9.98 -29.84 -17.46
C GLU A 113 -11.16 -30.34 -16.62
N ASP A 114 -12.31 -30.47 -17.28
CA ASP A 114 -13.56 -31.01 -16.72
C ASP A 114 -13.40 -32.47 -16.23
#